data_AF-A0A1Y3U655-F1
#
_entry.id   AF-A0A1Y3U655-F1
#
_cell.length_a   1.000
_cell.length_b   1.000
_cell.length_c   1.000
_cell.angle_alpha   90.00
_cell.angle_beta   90.00
_cell.angle_gamma   90.00
#
_symmetry.space_group_name_H-M   'P 1'
#
loop_
_entity.id
_entity.type
_entity.pdbx_description
1 polymer ?
#
loop_
_entity_poly.entity_id
_entity_poly.type
_entity_poly.pdbx_seq_one_letter_code
_entity_poly.pdbx_strand_id
1 'polypeptide(L)'
;MNGTLLIRIKKAFNRLLFNLFNNKKDTVDEDMFLDQWTQAFKHEAGVFNGLYGGLQKIVDGKAKNPKAVIAEWWTRARYQWENEPIIEISRKYMENVDDNKCVYIGKLLLKAAYDADISKEDNKEIILDEVSARAYLEWNGNEIFLGDKVKVITPAWYQCNRVIEQGHCEILEESNSRLTN
;
A
#
# COMPACT_ATOMS: atom_id res chain seq x y z
N MET A 1 0.67 -19.61 13.78
CA MET A 1 1.57 -18.50 13.39
C MET A 1 1.74 -17.57 14.58
N ASN A 2 2.98 -17.36 15.02
CA ASN A 2 3.33 -16.84 16.34
C ASN A 2 3.00 -15.33 16.47
N GLY A 3 2.09 -14.98 17.39
CA GLY A 3 1.73 -13.59 17.72
C GLY A 3 2.93 -12.69 18.06
N THR A 4 4.06 -13.29 18.42
CA THR A 4 5.35 -12.62 18.66
C THR A 4 5.92 -11.90 17.44
N LEU A 5 5.68 -12.39 16.21
CA LEU A 5 6.18 -11.76 14.99
C LEU A 5 5.38 -10.50 14.65
N LEU A 6 4.04 -10.57 14.76
CA LEU A 6 3.15 -9.45 14.53
C LEU A 6 3.43 -8.31 15.51
N ILE A 7 3.67 -8.65 16.78
CA ILE A 7 4.05 -7.68 17.82
C ILE A 7 5.38 -7.00 17.47
N ARG A 8 6.38 -7.74 16.97
CA ARG A 8 7.70 -7.20 16.60
C ARG A 8 7.62 -6.25 15.42
N ILE A 9 6.84 -6.58 14.38
CA ILE A 9 6.61 -5.71 13.22
C ILE A 9 5.90 -4.43 13.66
N LYS A 10 4.84 -4.55 14.47
CA LYS A 10 4.10 -3.40 15.03
C LYS A 10 5.01 -2.49 15.87
N LYS A 11 5.92 -3.07 16.66
CA LYS A 11 6.89 -2.32 17.47
C LYS A 11 7.95 -1.61 16.63
N ALA A 12 8.44 -2.25 15.57
CA ALA A 12 9.42 -1.68 14.66
C ALA A 12 8.82 -0.52 13.87
N PHE A 13 7.58 -0.68 13.39
CA PHE A 13 6.82 0.36 12.71
C PHE A 13 6.52 1.53 13.65
N ASN A 14 6.07 1.27 14.89
CA ASN A 14 5.85 2.31 15.89
C ASN A 14 7.13 3.10 16.24
N ARG A 15 8.30 2.44 16.29
CA ARG A 15 9.58 3.12 16.48
C ARG A 15 9.95 3.98 15.28
N LEU A 16 9.66 3.50 14.07
CA LEU A 16 9.87 4.27 12.85
C LEU A 16 8.99 5.52 12.86
N LEU A 17 7.69 5.38 13.10
CA LEU A 17 6.75 6.49 13.20
C LEU A 17 7.17 7.49 14.29
N PHE A 18 7.48 7.02 15.51
CA PHE A 18 7.88 7.89 16.62
C PHE A 18 9.13 8.72 16.34
N ASN A 19 10.14 8.14 15.67
CA ASN A 19 11.35 8.88 15.29
C ASN A 19 11.12 9.82 14.10
N LEU A 20 10.05 9.61 13.32
CA LEU A 20 9.73 10.37 12.12
C LEU A 20 8.88 11.62 12.39
N PHE A 21 8.07 11.63 13.45
CA PHE A 21 7.13 12.72 13.76
C PHE A 21 7.62 13.72 14.83
N ASN A 22 8.80 13.52 15.40
CA ASN A 22 9.35 14.40 16.47
C ASN A 22 10.12 15.64 15.97
N ASN A 23 9.60 16.33 14.95
CA ASN A 23 10.09 17.66 14.56
C ASN A 23 8.92 18.65 14.49
N LYS A 24 8.92 19.64 15.39
CA LYS A 24 7.89 20.68 15.52
C LYS A 24 7.55 21.33 14.17
N LYS A 25 6.36 21.03 13.65
CA LYS A 25 5.61 21.76 12.61
C LYS A 25 4.12 21.73 12.96
N ASP A 26 3.38 22.74 12.53
CA ASP A 26 1.98 23.02 12.91
C ASP A 26 1.11 21.76 13.01
N THR A 27 0.88 21.32 14.25
CA THR A 27 0.31 20.00 14.56
C THR A 27 -1.16 19.88 14.17
N VAL A 28 -1.89 21.00 14.13
CA VAL A 28 -3.35 21.01 13.85
C VAL A 28 -3.66 20.62 12.41
N ASP A 29 -2.93 21.19 11.43
CA ASP A 29 -3.15 20.85 10.02
C ASP A 29 -2.70 19.40 9.73
N GLU A 30 -1.68 18.90 10.43
CA GLU A 30 -1.22 17.51 10.30
C GLU A 30 -2.25 16.53 10.86
N ASP A 31 -2.80 16.79 12.05
CA ASP A 31 -3.83 15.96 12.67
C ASP A 31 -5.09 15.90 11.79
N MET A 32 -5.50 17.04 11.22
CA MET A 32 -6.62 17.10 10.28
C MET A 32 -6.33 16.32 9.00
N PHE A 33 -5.11 16.44 8.45
CA PHE A 33 -4.70 15.66 7.29
C PHE A 33 -4.79 14.17 7.58
N LEU A 34 -4.22 13.73 8.70
CA LEU A 34 -4.21 12.33 9.11
C LEU A 34 -5.62 11.78 9.32
N ASP A 35 -6.50 12.52 9.99
CA ASP A 35 -7.89 12.12 10.22
C ASP A 35 -8.66 11.95 8.90
N GLN A 36 -8.61 12.96 8.03
CA GLN A 36 -9.31 12.92 6.73
C GLN A 36 -8.82 11.77 5.86
N TRP A 37 -7.50 11.56 5.77
CA TRP A 37 -6.95 10.45 4.99
C TRP A 37 -7.25 9.09 5.61
N THR A 38 -7.25 8.97 6.94
CA THR A 38 -7.61 7.72 7.62
C THR A 38 -9.06 7.34 7.33
N GLN A 39 -9.98 8.32 7.35
CA GLN A 39 -11.38 8.11 7.00
C GLN A 39 -11.53 7.73 5.53
N ALA A 40 -10.88 8.44 4.62
CA ALA A 40 -10.90 8.13 3.19
C ALA A 40 -10.44 6.70 2.90
N PHE A 41 -9.34 6.25 3.53
CA PHE A 41 -8.86 4.88 3.37
C PHE A 41 -9.82 3.82 3.90
N LYS A 42 -10.58 4.08 4.97
CA LYS A 42 -11.59 3.12 5.45
C LYS A 42 -12.71 2.85 4.45
N HIS A 43 -12.94 3.77 3.51
CA HIS A 43 -14.04 3.66 2.54
C HIS A 43 -13.56 3.31 1.13
N GLU A 44 -12.43 3.87 0.68
CA GLU A 44 -12.05 3.87 -0.74
C GLU A 44 -10.54 3.61 -0.95
N ALA A 45 -9.92 2.75 -0.13
CA ALA A 45 -8.48 2.44 -0.23
C ALA A 45 -8.03 1.91 -1.60
N GLY A 46 -8.93 1.23 -2.33
CA GLY A 46 -8.68 0.62 -3.63
C GLY A 46 -8.31 1.61 -4.73
N VAL A 47 -8.71 2.89 -4.60
CA VAL A 47 -8.35 3.97 -5.53
C VAL A 47 -6.83 4.10 -5.69
N PHE A 48 -6.07 3.82 -4.63
CA PHE A 48 -4.61 3.95 -4.61
C PHE A 48 -3.86 2.64 -4.86
N ASN A 49 -4.54 1.62 -5.38
CA ASN A 49 -3.89 0.38 -5.78
C ASN A 49 -2.71 0.67 -6.73
N GLY A 50 -1.53 0.13 -6.39
CA GLY A 50 -0.27 0.28 -7.11
C GLY A 50 0.62 1.42 -6.62
N LEU A 51 0.16 2.22 -5.65
CA LEU A 51 0.88 3.40 -5.16
C LEU A 51 1.44 3.25 -3.74
N TYR A 52 0.92 2.34 -2.91
CA TYR A 52 1.40 2.14 -1.55
C TYR A 52 2.85 1.64 -1.54
N GLY A 53 3.22 0.72 -2.43
CA GLY A 53 4.61 0.33 -2.65
C GLY A 53 5.49 1.49 -3.10
N GLY A 54 4.93 2.44 -3.87
CA GLY A 54 5.57 3.69 -4.25
C GLY A 54 5.87 4.57 -3.03
N LEU A 55 4.88 4.78 -2.15
CA LEU A 55 5.07 5.55 -0.91
C LEU A 55 6.15 4.93 -0.02
N GLN A 56 6.17 3.61 0.14
CA GLN A 56 7.20 2.95 0.94
C GLN A 56 8.60 3.18 0.35
N LYS A 57 8.75 3.08 -0.98
CA LYS A 57 10.02 3.39 -1.65
C LYS A 57 10.44 4.85 -1.43
N ILE A 58 9.49 5.79 -1.40
CA ILE A 58 9.77 7.19 -1.10
C ILE A 58 10.33 7.32 0.32
N VAL A 59 9.64 6.76 1.32
CA VAL A 59 10.03 6.85 2.73
C VAL A 59 11.37 6.15 3.01
N ASP A 60 11.65 5.06 2.30
CA ASP A 60 12.93 4.34 2.35
C ASP A 60 14.08 5.07 1.63
N GLY A 61 13.82 6.15 0.89
CA GLY A 61 14.82 6.83 0.06
C GLY A 61 15.24 6.02 -1.19
N LYS A 62 14.39 5.09 -1.64
CA LYS A 62 14.65 4.18 -2.78
C LYS A 62 13.82 4.51 -4.03
N ALA A 63 12.92 5.48 -3.96
CA ALA A 63 12.10 5.89 -5.09
C ALA A 63 12.95 6.60 -6.15
N LYS A 64 12.94 6.08 -7.39
CA LYS A 64 13.61 6.72 -8.53
C LYS A 64 12.96 8.06 -8.92
N ASN A 65 11.64 8.18 -8.74
CA ASN A 65 10.89 9.39 -9.04
C ASN A 65 9.80 9.61 -7.97
N PRO A 66 10.16 10.17 -6.80
CA PRO A 66 9.23 10.37 -5.69
C PRO A 66 8.09 11.34 -6.04
N LYS A 67 8.39 12.40 -6.80
CA LYS A 67 7.40 13.39 -7.24
C LYS A 67 6.30 12.78 -8.11
N ALA A 68 6.64 11.86 -9.01
CA ALA A 68 5.64 11.19 -9.84
C ALA A 68 4.64 10.36 -9.02
N VAL A 69 5.11 9.67 -7.98
CA VAL A 69 4.22 8.91 -7.09
C VAL A 69 3.26 9.85 -6.34
N ILE A 70 3.76 10.95 -5.79
CA ILE A 70 2.91 11.94 -5.09
C ILE A 70 1.95 12.64 -6.06
N ALA A 71 2.38 12.96 -7.28
CA ALA A 71 1.54 13.58 -8.29
C ALA A 71 0.41 12.66 -8.77
N GLU A 72 0.71 11.38 -8.97
CA GLU A 72 -0.29 10.37 -9.32
C GLU A 72 -1.28 10.18 -8.16
N TRP A 73 -0.77 10.07 -6.92
CA TRP A 73 -1.59 10.02 -5.72
C TRP A 73 -2.56 11.21 -5.66
N TRP A 74 -2.03 12.42 -5.86
CA TRP A 74 -2.83 13.64 -5.83
C TRP A 74 -3.85 13.71 -6.96
N THR A 75 -3.51 13.21 -8.14
CA THR A 75 -4.43 13.17 -9.29
C THR A 75 -5.61 12.25 -9.01
N ARG A 76 -5.36 11.04 -8.49
CA ARG A 76 -6.43 10.12 -8.09
C ARG A 76 -7.30 10.68 -6.97
N ALA A 77 -6.68 11.34 -6.00
CA ALA A 77 -7.41 11.97 -4.90
C ALA A 77 -8.39 13.04 -5.41
N ARG A 78 -7.92 13.96 -6.26
CA ARG A 78 -8.77 15.01 -6.83
C ARG A 78 -9.94 14.48 -7.64
N TYR A 79 -9.75 13.37 -8.36
CA TYR A 79 -10.83 12.75 -9.13
C TYR A 79 -11.86 12.08 -8.23
N GLN A 80 -11.41 11.35 -7.20
CA GLN A 80 -12.29 10.59 -6.32
C GLN A 80 -13.11 11.47 -5.38
N TRP A 81 -12.51 12.52 -4.83
CA TRP A 81 -13.09 13.33 -3.75
C TRP A 81 -13.25 14.80 -4.15
N GLU A 82 -13.56 15.07 -5.42
CA GLU A 82 -13.72 16.45 -5.90
C GLU A 82 -14.73 17.23 -5.02
N ASN A 83 -14.33 18.43 -4.58
CA ASN A 83 -15.10 19.29 -3.68
C ASN A 83 -15.29 18.79 -2.23
N GLU A 84 -14.57 17.74 -1.81
CA GLU A 84 -14.59 17.29 -0.42
C GLU A 84 -13.49 17.94 0.44
N PRO A 85 -13.67 17.99 1.79
CA PRO A 85 -12.70 18.60 2.71
C PRO A 85 -11.28 18.04 2.59
N ILE A 86 -11.15 16.75 2.26
CA ILE A 86 -9.86 16.09 2.06
C ILE A 86 -9.01 16.76 0.96
N ILE A 87 -9.64 17.35 -0.06
CA ILE A 87 -8.93 18.04 -1.14
C ILE A 87 -8.34 19.35 -0.65
N GLU A 88 -9.08 20.12 0.15
CA GLU A 88 -8.60 21.40 0.65
C GLU A 88 -7.39 21.23 1.56
N ILE A 89 -7.46 20.28 2.51
CA ILE A 89 -6.32 20.00 3.39
C ILE A 89 -5.15 19.42 2.60
N SER A 90 -5.41 18.49 1.66
CA SER A 90 -4.36 17.85 0.86
C SER A 90 -3.63 18.81 -0.06
N ARG A 91 -4.31 19.84 -0.56
CA ARG A 91 -3.73 20.86 -1.43
C ARG A 91 -2.48 21.51 -0.81
N LYS A 92 -2.55 21.86 0.48
CA LYS A 92 -1.43 22.46 1.24
C LYS A 92 -0.17 21.59 1.19
N TYR A 93 -0.35 20.27 1.23
CA TYR A 93 0.72 19.29 1.28
C TYR A 93 1.18 18.89 -0.13
N MET A 94 0.26 18.63 -1.05
CA MET A 94 0.54 17.95 -2.32
C MET A 94 0.71 18.89 -3.52
N GLU A 95 0.46 20.19 -3.39
CA GLU A 95 0.87 21.16 -4.41
C GLU A 95 2.33 21.60 -4.22
N ASN A 96 3.01 21.85 -5.35
CA ASN A 96 4.39 22.35 -5.44
C ASN A 96 5.38 21.53 -4.59
N VAL A 97 5.41 20.22 -4.81
CA VAL A 97 6.17 19.26 -4.00
C VAL A 97 7.64 19.18 -4.44
N ASP A 98 8.56 19.36 -3.49
CA ASP A 98 9.97 19.00 -3.64
C ASP A 98 10.25 17.59 -3.08
N ASP A 99 11.47 17.08 -3.24
CA ASP A 99 11.79 15.70 -2.83
C ASP A 99 11.70 15.49 -1.31
N ASN A 100 12.07 16.50 -0.51
CA ASN A 100 11.96 16.43 0.96
C ASN A 100 10.49 16.41 1.39
N LYS A 101 9.66 17.22 0.73
CA LYS A 101 8.21 17.25 0.93
C LYS A 101 7.57 15.93 0.50
N CYS A 102 8.07 15.26 -0.56
CA CYS A 102 7.58 13.92 -0.94
C CYS A 102 7.80 12.89 0.17
N VAL A 103 8.98 12.87 0.80
CA VAL A 103 9.28 11.96 1.91
C VAL A 103 8.36 12.22 3.09
N TYR A 104 8.10 13.48 3.40
CA TYR A 104 7.19 13.87 4.48
C TYR A 104 5.74 13.44 4.20
N ILE A 105 5.22 13.75 3.02
CA ILE A 105 3.86 13.35 2.60
C ILE A 105 3.72 11.83 2.59
N GLY A 106 4.73 11.10 2.09
CA GLY A 106 4.71 9.64 2.10
C GLY A 106 4.60 9.05 3.51
N LYS A 107 5.24 9.69 4.51
CA LYS A 107 5.10 9.27 5.92
C LYS A 107 3.69 9.52 6.47
N LEU A 108 3.11 10.67 6.16
CA LEU A 108 1.74 11.00 6.59
C LEU A 108 0.72 10.04 5.99
N LEU A 109 0.80 9.78 4.68
CA LEU A 109 -0.10 8.87 3.99
C LEU A 109 0.05 7.43 4.48
N LEU A 110 1.28 6.93 4.67
CA LEU A 110 1.49 5.59 5.24
C LEU A 110 1.01 5.48 6.69
N LYS A 111 1.11 6.57 7.47
CA LYS A 111 0.56 6.61 8.82
C LYS A 111 -0.97 6.55 8.79
N ALA A 112 -1.63 7.37 7.97
CA ALA A 112 -3.08 7.34 7.82
C ALA A 112 -3.57 5.98 7.30
N ALA A 113 -2.82 5.34 6.38
CA ALA A 113 -3.11 3.99 5.90
C ALA A 113 -3.05 2.98 7.05
N TYR A 114 -1.99 3.02 7.86
CA TYR A 114 -1.86 2.17 9.04
C TYR A 114 -3.00 2.39 10.05
N ASP A 115 -3.39 3.64 10.30
CA ASP A 115 -4.50 3.98 11.20
C ASP A 115 -5.88 3.56 10.61
N ALA A 116 -5.94 3.26 9.31
CA ALA A 116 -7.07 2.69 8.59
C ALA A 116 -6.99 1.15 8.43
N ASP A 117 -6.16 0.48 9.23
CA ASP A 117 -5.90 -0.96 9.19
C ASP A 117 -5.34 -1.47 7.85
N ILE A 118 -4.67 -0.59 7.10
CA ILE A 118 -3.92 -0.95 5.91
C ILE A 118 -2.49 -1.32 6.30
N SER A 119 -2.07 -2.53 5.95
CA SER A 119 -0.73 -3.02 6.27
C SER A 119 -0.06 -3.69 5.09
N LYS A 120 1.25 -3.53 5.02
CA LYS A 120 2.12 -4.25 4.09
C LYS A 120 2.47 -5.59 4.70
N GLU A 121 2.26 -6.66 3.95
CA GLU A 121 2.73 -7.99 4.32
C GLU A 121 3.79 -8.46 3.32
N ASP A 122 4.97 -8.74 3.86
CA ASP A 122 6.07 -9.36 3.14
C ASP A 122 5.97 -10.89 3.30
N ASN A 123 6.17 -11.61 2.19
CA ASN A 123 6.36 -13.04 2.06
C ASN A 123 5.26 -13.92 2.65
N LYS A 124 4.02 -13.74 2.18
CA LYS A 124 2.96 -14.74 2.36
C LYS A 124 2.75 -15.53 1.07
N GLU A 125 3.04 -16.82 1.15
CA GLU A 125 2.51 -17.79 0.21
C GLU A 125 1.01 -17.94 0.50
N ILE A 126 0.17 -17.57 -0.46
CA ILE A 126 -1.28 -17.74 -0.37
C ILE A 126 -1.68 -18.60 -1.55
N ILE A 127 -2.31 -19.74 -1.24
CA ILE A 127 -2.95 -20.59 -2.24
C ILE A 127 -4.37 -20.06 -2.39
N LEU A 128 -4.68 -19.47 -3.54
CA LEU A 128 -6.01 -18.98 -3.88
C LEU A 128 -6.77 -20.05 -4.67
N ASP A 129 -8.08 -20.18 -4.43
CA ASP A 129 -8.96 -20.96 -5.31
C ASP A 129 -9.19 -20.25 -6.65
N GLU A 130 -9.76 -20.93 -7.66
CA GLU A 130 -9.93 -20.40 -9.02
C GLU A 130 -10.70 -19.07 -9.07
N VAL A 131 -11.77 -18.94 -8.28
CA VAL A 131 -12.61 -17.74 -8.25
C VAL A 131 -11.81 -16.58 -7.67
N SER A 132 -11.13 -16.83 -6.55
CA SER A 132 -10.27 -15.85 -5.89
C SER A 132 -9.09 -15.49 -6.79
N ALA A 133 -8.48 -16.46 -7.48
CA ALA A 133 -7.33 -16.30 -8.35
C ALA A 133 -7.67 -15.55 -9.64
N ARG A 134 -8.86 -15.75 -10.23
CA ARG A 134 -9.33 -14.95 -11.38
C ARG A 134 -9.60 -13.50 -11.01
N ALA A 135 -10.28 -13.27 -9.88
CA ALA A 135 -10.40 -11.92 -9.32
C ALA A 135 -9.01 -11.33 -8.93
N TYR A 136 -8.04 -12.20 -8.65
CA TYR A 136 -6.65 -11.84 -8.34
C TYR A 136 -5.77 -11.58 -9.58
N LEU A 137 -6.05 -12.14 -10.75
CA LEU A 137 -5.21 -12.01 -11.96
C LEU A 137 -5.83 -11.14 -13.06
N GLU A 138 -6.93 -10.43 -12.82
CA GLU A 138 -7.53 -9.47 -13.79
C GLU A 138 -6.58 -8.33 -14.26
N TRP A 139 -5.29 -8.37 -13.92
CA TRP A 139 -4.26 -7.49 -14.46
C TRP A 139 -3.14 -8.16 -15.27
N ASN A 140 -3.08 -9.49 -15.36
CA ASN A 140 -2.12 -10.19 -16.23
C ASN A 140 -2.87 -11.27 -17.02
N GLY A 141 -3.09 -11.03 -18.31
CA GLY A 141 -3.90 -11.84 -19.23
C GLY A 141 -3.42 -13.26 -19.51
N ASN A 142 -3.14 -14.05 -18.48
CA ASN A 142 -2.96 -15.49 -18.54
C ASN A 142 -4.19 -16.17 -17.92
N GLU A 143 -4.83 -17.06 -18.67
CA GLU A 143 -5.95 -17.86 -18.19
C GLU A 143 -5.46 -18.83 -17.10
N ILE A 144 -6.04 -18.74 -15.90
CA ILE A 144 -5.85 -19.73 -14.82
C ILE A 144 -6.89 -20.84 -14.98
N PHE A 145 -6.45 -22.07 -14.82
CA PHE A 145 -7.28 -23.26 -14.89
C PHE A 145 -7.55 -23.85 -13.50
N LEU A 146 -8.63 -24.63 -13.41
CA LEU A 146 -9.09 -25.28 -12.20
C LEU A 146 -8.04 -26.32 -11.75
N GLY A 147 -7.32 -26.04 -10.65
CA GLY A 147 -6.23 -26.88 -10.13
C GLY A 147 -4.87 -26.19 -10.04
N ASP A 148 -4.70 -25.02 -10.66
CA ASP A 148 -3.44 -24.27 -10.62
C ASP A 148 -3.15 -23.72 -9.22
N LYS A 149 -1.89 -23.81 -8.79
CA LYS A 149 -1.39 -23.16 -7.57
C LYS A 149 -0.64 -21.88 -7.95
N VAL A 150 -1.24 -20.73 -7.68
CA VAL A 150 -0.58 -19.43 -7.89
C VAL A 150 0.24 -19.07 -6.65
N LYS A 151 1.52 -18.73 -6.83
CA LYS A 151 2.33 -18.15 -5.75
C LYS A 151 2.42 -16.65 -5.94
N VAL A 152 1.75 -15.94 -5.04
CA VAL A 152 1.96 -14.51 -4.91
C VAL A 152 3.32 -14.27 -4.27
N ILE A 153 4.21 -13.58 -4.96
CA ILE A 153 5.49 -13.14 -4.41
C ILE A 153 5.38 -11.65 -4.06
N THR A 154 4.87 -11.45 -2.85
CA THR A 154 4.89 -10.20 -2.06
C THR A 154 6.11 -9.31 -2.28
N PRO A 155 5.98 -7.98 -2.09
CA PRO A 155 5.09 -7.32 -1.11
C PRO A 155 3.67 -7.02 -1.59
N ALA A 156 2.65 -7.35 -0.79
CA ALA A 156 1.26 -6.96 -1.03
C ALA A 156 0.69 -6.13 0.13
N TRP A 157 -0.33 -5.32 -0.14
CA TRP A 157 -1.02 -4.50 0.87
C TRP A 157 -2.42 -5.01 1.12
N TYR A 158 -2.80 -5.00 2.39
CA TYR A 158 -4.06 -5.56 2.87
C TYR A 158 -4.81 -4.55 3.70
N GLN A 159 -6.14 -4.55 3.56
CA GLN A 159 -7.06 -3.89 4.47
C GLN A 159 -8.06 -4.94 4.97
N CYS A 160 -8.21 -5.10 6.29
CA CYS A 160 -9.16 -6.05 6.88
C CYS A 160 -9.08 -7.47 6.26
N ASN A 161 -7.86 -8.00 6.08
CA ASN A 161 -7.55 -9.30 5.43
C ASN A 161 -7.93 -9.42 3.94
N ARG A 162 -8.33 -8.31 3.28
CA ARG A 162 -8.54 -8.25 1.83
C ARG A 162 -7.35 -7.58 1.16
N VAL A 163 -6.92 -8.10 0.02
CA VAL A 163 -5.81 -7.53 -0.77
C VAL A 163 -6.31 -6.27 -1.47
N ILE A 164 -5.58 -5.16 -1.32
CA ILE A 164 -5.89 -3.87 -1.96
C ILE A 164 -4.81 -3.40 -2.94
N GLU A 165 -3.57 -3.87 -2.80
CA GLU A 165 -2.51 -3.70 -3.78
C GLU A 165 -1.68 -4.98 -3.89
N GLN A 166 -1.46 -5.40 -5.13
CA GLN A 166 -0.67 -6.57 -5.44
C GLN A 166 0.79 -6.21 -5.66
N GLY A 167 1.66 -7.09 -5.16
CA GLY A 167 3.08 -7.04 -5.45
C GLY A 167 3.39 -7.72 -6.78
N HIS A 168 4.42 -8.58 -6.77
CA HIS A 168 4.73 -9.46 -7.88
C HIS A 168 4.01 -10.81 -7.72
N CYS A 169 3.75 -11.50 -8.83
CA CYS A 169 3.15 -12.83 -8.84
C CYS A 169 3.95 -13.73 -9.76
N GLU A 170 4.22 -14.95 -9.31
CA GLU A 170 4.82 -16.00 -10.13
C GLU A 170 3.88 -17.22 -10.11
N ILE A 171 3.52 -17.71 -11.29
CA ILE A 171 2.79 -18.98 -11.39
C ILE A 171 3.77 -20.08 -11.00
N LEU A 172 3.41 -20.93 -10.04
CA LEU A 172 4.17 -22.14 -9.78
C LEU A 172 3.74 -23.17 -10.83
N GLU A 173 4.54 -23.35 -11.86
CA GLU A 173 4.41 -24.55 -12.68
C GLU A 173 4.58 -25.76 -11.76
N GLU A 174 3.60 -26.65 -11.70
CA GLU A 174 3.86 -27.99 -11.17
C GLU A 174 4.97 -28.56 -12.04
N SER A 175 6.15 -28.73 -11.44
CA SER A 175 7.20 -29.55 -12.02
C SER A 175 6.56 -30.90 -12.31
N ASN A 176 6.19 -31.11 -13.57
CA ASN A 176 5.74 -32.39 -14.09
C ASN A 176 6.96 -33.31 -14.01
N SER A 177 7.24 -33.82 -12.81
CA SER A 177 7.99 -35.05 -12.62
C SER A 177 7.08 -36.20 -13.04
N ARG A 178 6.69 -36.22 -14.32
CA ARG A 178 6.27 -37.44 -15.00
C ARG A 178 7.52 -38.04 -15.61
N LEU A 179 8.18 -38.83 -14.76
CA LEU A 179 8.65 -40.16 -15.07
C LEU A 179 9.27 -40.29 -16.47
N THR A 180 10.59 -40.17 -16.52
CA THR A 180 11.38 -41.07 -17.36
C THR A 180 10.92 -42.50 -17.08
N ASN A 181 10.30 -43.13 -18.08
CA ASN A 181 10.38 -44.56 -18.37
C ASN A 181 10.06 -44.77 -19.84
#